data_AF-A0A4Q3CDD1-F1
#
_entry.id   AF-A0A4Q3CDD1-F1
#
_cell.length_a   1.000
_cell.length_b   1.000
_cell.length_c   1.000
_cell.angle_alpha   90.00
_cell.angle_beta   90.00
_cell.angle_gamma   90.00
#
_symmetry.space_group_name_H-M   'P 1'
#
loop_
_entity.id
_entity.type
_entity.pdbx_description
1 polymer ?
#
loop_
_entity_poly.entity_id
_entity_poly.type
_entity_poly.pdbx_seq_one_letter_code
_entity_poly.pdbx_strand_id
1 'polypeptide(L)'
;DTSRAFEKVAMEDRAGNLKIPLIFGIDSVHGNANVIGATIFPHNIGLGAAHDPALIRKIGEVTAVETAASGIHWAFGPTVASPQNDRWGRTYEGYSEDGALIASYSGEMVKGLQGPPGTEHRIQSGYVAASIKHFLGDGGTTDGIDQGDTQVDEATLARVHGAGYPPAINAGAMTAMASYNSWNGVKMHGNKSLLTGVLKGQMGFDGFIVGDWNGHGQIPGCTPTDCAATFNAGLDMAMAPDSWKGLFESTVRDVKSGKLPMSRVDDAVRRILRVKVKLGLFDPARPIEDKADAMGSPAHRAIAREAVAKSLVLLKNNGVLPLKASANVLVAGPGADSLQMQTGGWTLSWQGDGNPNSLFPGATSIYAGLKQAIEAGGGKAVLSEDGSFTSKPDVAVVVFGEQP
;
A
#
# COMPACT_ATOMS: atom_id res chain seq x y z
N ASP A 1 9.53 7.58 -18.02
CA ASP A 1 10.67 8.51 -18.21
C ASP A 1 11.62 8.64 -17.02
N THR A 2 11.17 9.15 -15.87
CA THR A 2 12.04 9.37 -14.68
C THR A 2 12.83 8.12 -14.27
N SER A 3 12.16 6.97 -14.12
CA SER A 3 12.78 5.69 -13.77
C SER A 3 13.93 5.34 -14.75
N ARG A 4 13.69 5.45 -16.06
CA ARG A 4 14.69 5.21 -17.11
C ARG A 4 15.89 6.16 -17.05
N ALA A 5 15.66 7.43 -16.76
CA ALA A 5 16.74 8.41 -16.67
C ALA A 5 17.70 8.09 -15.53
N PHE A 6 17.17 7.74 -14.35
CA PHE A 6 17.98 7.31 -13.22
C PHE A 6 18.66 5.96 -13.47
N GLU A 7 17.95 5.00 -14.08
CA GLU A 7 18.51 3.70 -14.42
C GLU A 7 19.69 3.82 -15.38
N LYS A 8 19.57 4.70 -16.40
CA LYS A 8 20.68 5.02 -17.31
C LYS A 8 21.92 5.46 -16.53
N VAL A 9 21.76 6.37 -15.57
CA VAL A 9 22.86 6.89 -14.73
C VAL A 9 23.45 5.81 -13.81
N ALA A 10 22.64 4.89 -13.30
CA ALA A 10 23.11 3.77 -12.49
C ALA A 10 23.92 2.75 -13.31
N MET A 11 23.55 2.56 -14.58
CA MET A 11 24.16 1.60 -15.49
C MET A 11 25.28 2.18 -16.36
N GLU A 12 25.58 3.49 -16.21
CA GLU A 12 26.70 4.17 -16.88
C GLU A 12 28.05 3.52 -16.58
N ASP A 13 28.89 3.43 -17.61
CA ASP A 13 30.27 3.00 -17.46
C ASP A 13 31.13 4.20 -17.03
N ARG A 14 31.47 4.28 -15.73
CA ARG A 14 32.34 5.32 -15.19
C ARG A 14 33.21 4.77 -14.05
N ALA A 15 34.38 5.37 -13.87
CA ALA A 15 35.34 4.95 -12.86
C ALA A 15 34.69 4.88 -11.45
N GLY A 16 34.86 3.75 -10.77
CA GLY A 16 34.29 3.50 -9.45
C GLY A 16 32.79 3.14 -9.42
N ASN A 17 32.12 3.05 -10.58
CA ASN A 17 30.73 2.61 -10.66
C ASN A 17 30.64 1.12 -11.01
N LEU A 18 30.03 0.33 -10.14
CA LEU A 18 29.57 -1.02 -10.48
C LEU A 18 28.15 -0.91 -11.00
N LYS A 19 27.89 -1.47 -12.19
CA LYS A 19 26.58 -1.45 -12.85
C LYS A 19 25.60 -2.33 -12.08
N ILE A 20 24.90 -1.72 -11.13
CA ILE A 20 23.87 -2.34 -10.30
C ILE A 20 22.56 -1.60 -10.57
N PRO A 21 21.54 -2.27 -11.13
CA PRO A 21 20.28 -1.63 -11.49
C PRO A 21 19.57 -1.09 -10.24
N LEU A 22 18.83 0.00 -10.40
CA LEU A 22 18.01 0.57 -9.33
C LEU A 22 16.75 -0.27 -9.10
N ILE A 23 16.23 -0.19 -7.87
CA ILE A 23 14.88 -0.67 -7.56
C ILE A 23 14.03 0.55 -7.25
N PHE A 24 12.96 0.75 -8.01
CA PHE A 24 12.04 1.86 -7.82
C PHE A 24 10.82 1.35 -7.08
N GLY A 25 10.52 2.00 -5.95
CA GLY A 25 9.37 1.72 -5.10
C GLY A 25 8.30 2.79 -5.21
N ILE A 26 7.03 2.40 -5.08
CA ILE A 26 5.90 3.32 -4.97
C ILE A 26 4.83 2.75 -4.03
N ASP A 27 4.06 3.60 -3.39
CA ASP A 27 2.83 3.20 -2.71
C ASP A 27 1.77 2.82 -3.75
N SER A 28 1.57 1.51 -3.92
CA SER A 28 0.46 0.92 -4.67
C SER A 28 -0.48 0.19 -3.70
N VAL A 29 -1.12 0.96 -2.81
CA VAL A 29 -1.83 0.42 -1.62
C VAL A 29 -3.28 -0.01 -1.90
N HIS A 30 -3.87 0.48 -2.98
CA HIS A 30 -5.22 0.11 -3.44
C HIS A 30 -5.31 0.19 -4.98
N GLY A 31 -4.33 -0.43 -5.64
CA GLY A 31 -3.99 -0.18 -7.05
C GLY A 31 -2.82 0.78 -7.18
N ASN A 32 -2.41 1.09 -8.42
CA ASN A 32 -1.35 2.07 -8.69
C ASN A 32 -1.89 3.51 -8.64
N ALA A 33 -2.57 3.85 -7.54
CA ALA A 33 -3.45 5.02 -7.40
C ALA A 33 -2.72 6.38 -7.44
N ASN A 34 -1.39 6.39 -7.37
CA ASN A 34 -0.57 7.60 -7.60
C ASN A 34 -0.42 7.96 -9.08
N VAL A 35 -0.90 7.13 -10.00
CA VAL A 35 -0.81 7.34 -11.45
C VAL A 35 -2.18 7.66 -12.03
N ILE A 36 -2.27 8.79 -12.75
CA ILE A 36 -3.50 9.20 -13.44
C ILE A 36 -3.94 8.10 -14.42
N GLY A 37 -5.22 7.71 -14.30
CA GLY A 37 -5.85 6.71 -15.16
C GLY A 37 -5.73 5.27 -14.66
N ALA A 38 -4.94 5.00 -13.64
CA ALA A 38 -4.88 3.70 -12.99
C ALA A 38 -6.25 3.25 -12.45
N THR A 39 -6.42 1.94 -12.31
CA THR A 39 -7.56 1.35 -11.61
C THR A 39 -7.38 1.58 -10.11
N ILE A 40 -8.41 2.16 -9.48
CA ILE A 40 -8.44 2.42 -8.05
C ILE A 40 -9.40 1.42 -7.40
N PHE A 41 -8.89 0.63 -6.46
CA PHE A 41 -9.66 -0.34 -5.70
C PHE A 41 -10.20 0.27 -4.39
N PRO A 42 -11.22 -0.33 -3.76
CA PRO A 42 -11.58 0.01 -2.40
C PRO A 42 -10.37 -0.07 -1.47
N HIS A 43 -10.28 0.84 -0.50
CA HIS A 43 -9.30 0.73 0.58
C HIS A 43 -9.51 -0.56 1.39
N ASN A 44 -8.45 -0.97 2.09
CA ASN A 44 -8.34 -2.28 2.72
C ASN A 44 -9.49 -2.59 3.69
N ILE A 45 -10.01 -1.61 4.43
CA ILE A 45 -11.17 -1.81 5.31
C ILE A 45 -12.40 -2.32 4.54
N GLY A 46 -12.66 -1.79 3.35
CA GLY A 46 -13.73 -2.27 2.48
C GLY A 46 -13.43 -3.66 1.91
N LEU A 47 -12.17 -3.92 1.56
CA LEU A 47 -11.76 -5.24 1.10
C LEU A 47 -11.86 -6.30 2.21
N GLY A 48 -11.65 -5.92 3.47
CA GLY A 48 -11.90 -6.76 4.64
C GLY A 48 -13.36 -7.19 4.72
N ALA A 49 -14.28 -6.23 4.60
CA ALA A 49 -15.72 -6.49 4.60
C ALA A 49 -16.18 -7.46 3.49
N ALA A 50 -15.41 -7.61 2.41
CA ALA A 50 -15.71 -8.55 1.34
C ALA A 50 -15.46 -10.03 1.68
N HIS A 51 -14.63 -10.35 2.68
CA HIS A 51 -14.25 -11.72 3.07
C HIS A 51 -13.88 -12.66 1.91
N ASP A 52 -13.12 -12.16 0.93
CA ASP A 52 -12.80 -12.87 -0.31
C ASP A 52 -11.29 -12.85 -0.62
N PRO A 53 -10.50 -13.81 -0.09
CA PRO A 53 -9.07 -13.90 -0.34
C PRO A 53 -8.71 -14.06 -1.83
N ALA A 54 -9.57 -14.71 -2.62
CA ALA A 54 -9.32 -14.90 -4.05
C ALA A 54 -9.45 -13.58 -4.81
N LEU A 55 -10.38 -12.72 -4.41
CA LEU A 55 -10.47 -11.35 -4.91
C LEU A 55 -9.21 -10.53 -4.57
N ILE A 56 -8.68 -10.65 -3.35
CA ILE A 56 -7.43 -9.97 -2.95
C ILE A 56 -6.27 -10.35 -3.87
N ARG A 57 -6.14 -11.64 -4.23
CA ARG A 57 -5.14 -12.08 -5.18
C ARG A 57 -5.31 -11.40 -6.55
N LYS A 58 -6.53 -11.37 -7.09
CA LYS A 58 -6.82 -10.72 -8.38
C LYS A 58 -6.50 -9.21 -8.34
N ILE A 59 -6.81 -8.54 -7.23
CA ILE A 59 -6.46 -7.13 -7.01
C ILE A 59 -4.94 -6.97 -7.04
N GLY A 60 -4.19 -7.85 -6.39
CA GLY A 60 -2.73 -7.87 -6.44
C GLY A 60 -2.19 -8.07 -7.85
N GLU A 61 -2.77 -8.99 -8.63
CA GLU A 61 -2.38 -9.24 -10.03
C GLU A 61 -2.59 -8.00 -10.91
N VAL A 62 -3.74 -7.33 -10.79
CA VAL A 62 -4.01 -6.05 -11.50
C VAL A 62 -3.02 -4.97 -11.05
N THR A 63 -2.84 -4.82 -9.73
CA THR A 63 -1.94 -3.82 -9.16
C THR A 63 -0.51 -4.03 -9.68
N ALA A 64 -0.04 -5.28 -9.73
CA ALA A 64 1.29 -5.61 -10.24
C ALA A 64 1.49 -5.15 -11.68
N VAL A 65 0.53 -5.50 -12.55
CA VAL A 65 0.59 -5.18 -13.98
C VAL A 65 0.57 -3.66 -14.19
N GLU A 66 -0.31 -2.93 -13.50
CA GLU A 66 -0.39 -1.47 -13.63
C GLU A 66 0.83 -0.75 -13.05
N THR A 67 1.39 -1.26 -11.94
CA THR A 67 2.64 -0.73 -11.35
C THR A 67 3.83 -1.00 -12.28
N ALA A 68 3.96 -2.21 -12.82
CA ALA A 68 4.99 -2.57 -13.77
C ALA A 68 4.88 -1.76 -15.07
N ALA A 69 3.67 -1.51 -15.57
CA ALA A 69 3.43 -0.70 -16.77
C ALA A 69 3.91 0.75 -16.60
N SER A 70 3.93 1.28 -15.38
CA SER A 70 4.49 2.59 -15.05
C SER A 70 6.02 2.63 -14.89
N GLY A 71 6.72 1.50 -15.09
CA GLY A 71 8.17 1.38 -14.94
C GLY A 71 8.65 1.29 -13.50
N ILE A 72 7.77 0.84 -12.59
CA ILE A 72 8.03 0.66 -11.17
C ILE A 72 8.13 -0.83 -10.85
N HIS A 73 9.09 -1.20 -9.97
CA HIS A 73 9.47 -2.60 -9.73
C HIS A 73 9.03 -3.13 -8.37
N TRP A 74 8.57 -2.25 -7.49
CA TRP A 74 8.38 -2.54 -6.08
C TRP A 74 7.17 -1.78 -5.54
N ALA A 75 6.15 -2.50 -5.11
CA ALA A 75 4.96 -1.96 -4.48
C ALA A 75 5.11 -1.97 -2.96
N PHE A 76 4.87 -0.83 -2.32
CA PHE A 76 4.78 -0.73 -0.87
C PHE A 76 3.41 -1.22 -0.36
N GLY A 77 3.18 -2.53 -0.48
CA GLY A 77 2.02 -3.23 0.04
C GLY A 77 2.22 -4.76 -0.02
N PRO A 78 1.35 -5.56 0.64
CA PRO A 78 0.17 -5.13 1.41
C PRO A 78 0.49 -4.42 2.72
N THR A 79 -0.42 -3.53 3.14
CA THR A 79 -0.54 -3.11 4.54
C THR A 79 -1.24 -4.22 5.33
N VAL A 80 -0.56 -4.79 6.33
CA VAL A 80 -1.06 -5.88 7.19
C VAL A 80 -1.28 -5.42 8.63
N ALA A 81 -1.46 -4.12 8.82
CA ALA A 81 -1.85 -3.53 10.09
C ALA A 81 -3.19 -4.11 10.56
N SER A 82 -3.30 -4.30 11.88
CA SER A 82 -4.55 -4.61 12.55
C SER A 82 -4.93 -3.42 13.44
N PRO A 83 -5.77 -2.48 12.94
CA PRO A 83 -6.24 -1.36 13.73
C PRO A 83 -7.02 -1.86 14.95
N GLN A 84 -6.73 -1.33 16.13
CA GLN A 84 -7.44 -1.64 17.37
C GLN A 84 -8.13 -0.39 17.97
N ASN A 85 -7.99 0.76 17.29
CA ASN A 85 -8.64 2.00 17.65
C ASN A 85 -8.92 2.84 16.40
N ASP A 86 -10.19 3.00 16.06
CA ASP A 86 -10.63 3.67 14.82
C ASP A 86 -10.30 5.17 14.78
N ARG A 87 -9.84 5.77 15.89
CA ARG A 87 -9.30 7.14 15.90
C ARG A 87 -8.00 7.27 15.10
N TRP A 88 -7.35 6.16 14.78
CA TRP A 88 -6.13 6.16 13.99
C TRP A 88 -6.42 6.58 12.54
N GLY A 89 -5.73 7.60 12.06
CA GLY A 89 -5.93 8.16 10.71
C GLY A 89 -5.61 7.20 9.56
N ARG A 90 -5.02 6.03 9.84
CA ARG A 90 -4.73 4.98 8.85
C ARG A 90 -5.59 3.73 9.03
N THR A 91 -6.67 3.80 9.80
CA THR A 91 -7.58 2.66 10.04
C THR A 91 -8.07 2.04 8.73
N TYR A 92 -8.37 2.85 7.72
CA TYR A 92 -8.81 2.37 6.40
C TYR A 92 -7.76 1.54 5.65
N GLU A 93 -6.48 1.64 6.00
CA GLU A 93 -5.39 0.85 5.43
C GLU A 93 -5.28 -0.55 6.05
N GLY A 94 -5.93 -0.81 7.19
CA GLY A 94 -6.04 -2.14 7.78
C GLY A 94 -7.23 -2.91 7.19
N TYR A 95 -7.05 -4.21 6.93
CA TYR A 95 -8.16 -5.05 6.46
C TYR A 95 -9.19 -5.33 7.56
N SER A 96 -8.76 -5.44 8.82
CA SER A 96 -9.63 -5.79 9.94
C SER A 96 -8.94 -5.53 11.28
N GLU A 97 -9.74 -5.37 12.33
CA GLU A 97 -9.29 -5.52 13.71
C GLU A 97 -8.98 -7.00 14.08
N ASP A 98 -9.45 -7.96 13.27
CA ASP A 98 -9.16 -9.39 13.45
C ASP A 98 -7.93 -9.83 12.64
N GLY A 99 -6.88 -10.23 13.35
CA GLY A 99 -5.65 -10.78 12.78
C GLY A 99 -5.88 -12.01 11.90
N ALA A 100 -6.92 -12.82 12.13
CA ALA A 100 -7.21 -14.00 11.32
C ALA A 100 -7.62 -13.64 9.89
N LEU A 101 -8.43 -12.58 9.70
CA LEU A 101 -8.80 -12.10 8.38
C LEU A 101 -7.57 -11.56 7.64
N ILE A 102 -6.74 -10.76 8.31
CA ILE A 102 -5.48 -10.25 7.76
C ILE A 102 -4.57 -11.40 7.31
N ALA A 103 -4.41 -12.42 8.13
CA ALA A 103 -3.61 -13.61 7.82
C ALA A 103 -4.11 -14.35 6.57
N SER A 104 -5.44 -14.38 6.36
CA SER A 104 -6.03 -14.99 5.17
C SER A 104 -5.77 -14.19 3.87
N TYR A 105 -5.51 -12.89 3.99
CA TYR A 105 -5.34 -11.98 2.85
C TYR A 105 -3.88 -11.71 2.48
N SER A 106 -2.99 -11.60 3.47
CA SER A 106 -1.65 -11.07 3.25
C SER A 106 -0.83 -11.90 2.26
N GLY A 107 -0.92 -13.23 2.35
CA GLY A 107 -0.27 -14.14 1.41
C GLY A 107 -0.87 -14.06 -0.02
N GLU A 108 -2.17 -13.81 -0.14
CA GLU A 108 -2.84 -13.71 -1.44
C GLU A 108 -2.47 -12.42 -2.17
N MET A 109 -2.38 -11.28 -1.47
CA MET A 109 -1.89 -10.03 -2.07
C MET A 109 -0.42 -10.18 -2.50
N VAL A 110 0.43 -10.80 -1.68
CA VAL A 110 1.83 -11.07 -2.05
C VAL A 110 1.94 -11.94 -3.30
N LYS A 111 1.13 -13.01 -3.40
CA LYS A 111 1.10 -13.86 -4.61
C LYS A 111 0.60 -13.10 -5.83
N GLY A 112 -0.35 -12.19 -5.67
CA GLY A 112 -0.83 -11.37 -6.77
C GLY A 112 0.24 -10.39 -7.26
N LEU A 113 0.90 -9.69 -6.33
CA LEU A 113 1.95 -8.72 -6.65
C LEU A 113 3.19 -9.38 -7.28
N GLN A 114 3.66 -10.48 -6.69
CA GLN A 114 4.97 -11.06 -7.02
C GLN A 114 4.89 -12.27 -7.95
N GLY A 115 3.70 -12.84 -8.14
CA GLY A 115 3.53 -14.22 -8.58
C GLY A 115 3.80 -15.22 -7.44
N PRO A 116 3.24 -16.44 -7.50
CA PRO A 116 3.48 -17.46 -6.50
C PRO A 116 4.99 -17.83 -6.37
N PRO A 117 5.39 -18.48 -5.26
CA PRO A 117 6.72 -19.07 -5.16
C PRO A 117 7.03 -19.97 -6.36
N GLY A 118 8.23 -19.82 -6.94
CA GLY A 118 8.63 -20.54 -8.14
C GLY A 118 8.36 -19.82 -9.47
N THR A 119 7.66 -18.68 -9.48
CA THR A 119 7.52 -17.86 -10.70
C THR A 119 8.87 -17.34 -11.19
N GLU A 120 9.22 -17.67 -12.43
CA GLU A 120 10.38 -17.18 -13.18
C GLU A 120 10.06 -15.87 -13.92
N HIS A 121 11.09 -15.13 -14.38
CA HIS A 121 10.94 -13.93 -15.21
C HIS A 121 9.92 -12.90 -14.68
N ARG A 122 10.06 -12.53 -13.40
CA ARG A 122 9.03 -11.80 -12.63
C ARG A 122 8.64 -10.47 -13.26
N ILE A 123 9.60 -9.56 -13.48
CA ILE A 123 9.30 -8.25 -14.08
C ILE A 123 8.78 -8.39 -15.52
N GLN A 124 9.35 -9.32 -16.29
CA GLN A 124 8.94 -9.57 -17.67
C GLN A 124 7.49 -10.08 -17.77
N SER A 125 6.96 -10.63 -16.68
CA SER A 125 5.60 -11.15 -16.59
C SER A 125 4.63 -10.18 -15.91
N GLY A 126 5.04 -8.92 -15.66
CA GLY A 126 4.17 -7.91 -15.04
C GLY A 126 4.07 -8.01 -13.52
N TYR A 127 5.01 -8.68 -12.86
CA TYR A 127 5.08 -8.75 -11.40
C TYR A 127 6.03 -7.71 -10.82
N VAL A 128 5.76 -7.31 -9.58
CA VAL A 128 6.56 -6.37 -8.79
C VAL A 128 6.91 -6.98 -7.43
N ALA A 129 7.96 -6.52 -6.76
CA ALA A 129 8.20 -6.89 -5.37
C ALA A 129 7.08 -6.36 -4.48
N ALA A 130 6.69 -7.13 -3.46
CA ALA A 130 5.80 -6.70 -2.40
C ALA A 130 6.60 -6.27 -1.16
N SER A 131 6.10 -5.26 -0.46
CA SER A 131 6.58 -4.83 0.86
C SER A 131 5.49 -4.98 1.90
N ILE A 132 5.62 -5.98 2.75
CA ILE A 132 4.70 -6.15 3.88
C ILE A 132 4.94 -5.04 4.91
N LYS A 133 3.89 -4.27 5.24
CA LYS A 133 4.03 -3.08 6.07
C LYS A 133 2.92 -2.90 7.13
N HIS A 134 3.17 -2.24 8.27
CA HIS A 134 4.49 -1.80 8.78
C HIS A 134 4.85 -2.65 9.99
N PHE A 135 6.03 -3.27 9.98
CA PHE A 135 6.46 -4.24 10.99
C PHE A 135 6.93 -3.54 12.27
N LEU A 136 6.32 -3.76 13.44
CA LEU A 136 4.95 -4.26 13.63
C LEU A 136 4.25 -3.52 14.77
N GLY A 137 2.92 -3.59 14.77
CA GLY A 137 2.09 -3.00 15.82
C GLY A 137 1.61 -1.58 15.54
N ASP A 138 1.74 -1.09 14.29
CA ASP A 138 1.28 0.23 13.86
C ASP A 138 -0.20 0.48 14.16
N GLY A 139 -1.07 -0.51 13.96
CA GLY A 139 -2.50 -0.40 14.28
C GLY A 139 -2.86 -0.50 15.78
N GLY A 140 -1.88 -0.73 16.66
CA GLY A 140 -2.09 -0.96 18.10
C GLY A 140 -1.71 0.22 19.00
N THR A 141 -1.45 1.40 18.44
CA THR A 141 -0.95 2.53 19.23
C THR A 141 -1.99 3.00 20.25
N THR A 142 -1.50 3.41 21.42
CA THR A 142 -2.33 3.93 22.49
C THR A 142 -3.14 5.12 21.98
N ASP A 143 -4.45 5.09 22.24
CA ASP A 143 -5.43 6.06 21.76
C ASP A 143 -5.56 6.22 20.23
N GLY A 144 -4.98 5.32 19.44
CA GLY A 144 -4.96 5.45 17.98
C GLY A 144 -4.07 6.58 17.49
N ILE A 145 -3.10 7.04 18.29
CA ILE A 145 -2.19 8.13 17.90
C ILE A 145 -1.22 7.60 16.84
N ASP A 146 -1.19 8.25 15.68
CA ASP A 146 -0.27 7.87 14.59
C ASP A 146 1.19 7.93 15.06
N GLN A 147 1.96 6.89 14.72
CA GLN A 147 3.38 6.74 15.11
C GLN A 147 3.64 6.70 16.64
N GLY A 148 2.58 6.51 17.42
CA GLY A 148 2.61 6.45 18.88
C GLY A 148 3.26 5.18 19.44
N ASP A 149 2.88 4.83 20.68
CA ASP A 149 3.41 3.65 21.36
C ASP A 149 2.33 2.56 21.50
N THR A 150 2.67 1.36 21.07
CA THR A 150 1.85 0.16 21.17
C THR A 150 2.22 -0.56 22.46
N GLN A 151 1.35 -0.45 23.46
CA GLN A 151 1.59 -0.91 24.82
C GLN A 151 0.85 -2.22 25.11
N VAL A 152 1.39 -3.33 24.60
CA VAL A 152 0.81 -4.68 24.75
C VAL A 152 1.88 -5.71 25.09
N ASP A 153 1.45 -6.83 25.66
CA ASP A 153 2.33 -7.98 25.87
C ASP A 153 2.77 -8.62 24.53
N GLU A 154 3.86 -9.38 24.58
CA GLU A 154 4.42 -10.04 23.38
C GLU A 154 3.42 -11.02 22.74
N ALA A 155 2.61 -11.71 23.56
CA ALA A 155 1.61 -12.65 23.07
C ALA A 155 0.53 -11.96 22.23
N THR A 156 0.08 -10.78 22.65
CA THR A 156 -0.88 -9.95 21.92
C THR A 156 -0.23 -9.32 20.70
N LEU A 157 1.01 -8.83 20.82
CA LEU A 157 1.77 -8.33 19.67
C LEU A 157 1.88 -9.40 18.58
N ALA A 158 2.23 -10.63 18.93
CA ALA A 158 2.36 -11.73 17.99
C ALA A 158 1.00 -12.18 17.41
N ARG A 159 -0.02 -12.36 18.26
CA ARG A 159 -1.33 -12.89 17.85
C ARG A 159 -2.14 -11.91 17.01
N VAL A 160 -2.12 -10.63 17.36
CA VAL A 160 -2.96 -9.60 16.71
C VAL A 160 -2.15 -8.91 15.61
N HIS A 161 -1.08 -8.22 15.99
CA HIS A 161 -0.31 -7.39 15.07
C HIS A 161 0.70 -8.19 14.23
N GLY A 162 1.07 -9.39 14.67
CA GLY A 162 1.97 -10.29 13.95
C GLY A 162 1.28 -11.19 12.93
N ALA A 163 -0.06 -11.29 12.96
CA ALA A 163 -0.81 -12.34 12.26
C ALA A 163 -0.61 -12.36 10.74
N GLY A 164 -0.48 -11.18 10.12
CA GLY A 164 -0.30 -11.05 8.67
C GLY A 164 1.10 -11.43 8.16
N TYR A 165 2.13 -11.42 9.01
CA TYR A 165 3.53 -11.59 8.56
C TYR A 165 3.86 -13.02 8.14
N PRO A 166 3.60 -14.07 8.94
CA PRO A 166 3.95 -15.44 8.54
C PRO A 166 3.35 -15.87 7.19
N PRO A 167 2.03 -15.70 6.90
CA PRO A 167 1.48 -16.10 5.60
C PRO A 167 2.08 -15.30 4.43
N ALA A 168 2.40 -14.01 4.63
CA ALA A 168 3.02 -13.20 3.60
C ALA A 168 4.50 -13.56 3.35
N ILE A 169 5.25 -13.88 4.40
CA ILE A 169 6.63 -14.38 4.31
C ILE A 169 6.64 -15.75 3.61
N ASN A 170 5.70 -16.64 3.95
CA ASN A 170 5.54 -17.95 3.31
C ASN A 170 5.13 -17.84 1.83
N ALA A 171 4.39 -16.79 1.46
CA ALA A 171 4.11 -16.44 0.06
C ALA A 171 5.33 -15.86 -0.68
N GLY A 172 6.44 -15.64 0.02
CA GLY A 172 7.71 -15.21 -0.55
C GLY A 172 7.89 -13.70 -0.61
N ALA A 173 7.24 -12.93 0.26
CA ALA A 173 7.40 -11.46 0.32
C ALA A 173 8.88 -11.06 0.25
N MET A 174 9.21 -10.17 -0.69
CA MET A 174 10.60 -9.80 -0.96
C MET A 174 11.11 -8.72 -0.02
N THR A 175 10.24 -7.84 0.46
CA THR A 175 10.62 -6.78 1.39
C THR A 175 9.64 -6.67 2.56
N ALA A 176 10.10 -6.08 3.65
CA ALA A 176 9.27 -5.69 4.78
C ALA A 176 9.61 -4.25 5.16
N MET A 177 8.62 -3.44 5.52
CA MET A 177 8.84 -2.06 5.96
C MET A 177 8.75 -1.97 7.47
N ALA A 178 9.76 -1.41 8.14
CA ALA A 178 9.72 -1.15 9.57
C ALA A 178 8.75 -0.01 9.90
N SER A 179 7.97 -0.17 10.97
CA SER A 179 6.99 0.82 11.42
C SER A 179 7.61 1.99 12.17
N TYR A 180 6.98 3.17 12.13
CA TYR A 180 7.32 4.31 12.98
C TYR A 180 7.02 4.09 14.47
N ASN A 181 6.03 3.28 14.81
CA ASN A 181 5.56 3.17 16.19
C ASN A 181 6.66 2.66 17.13
N SER A 182 6.46 2.88 18.42
CA SER A 182 7.17 2.16 19.47
C SER A 182 6.38 0.92 19.88
N TRP A 183 7.08 -0.09 20.38
CA TRP A 183 6.48 -1.16 21.19
C TRP A 183 7.04 -1.09 22.60
N ASN A 184 6.17 -0.87 23.58
CA ASN A 184 6.53 -0.67 24.99
C ASN A 184 7.70 0.33 25.16
N GLY A 185 7.62 1.47 24.46
CA GLY A 185 8.61 2.55 24.52
C GLY A 185 9.82 2.41 23.59
N VAL A 186 10.00 1.28 22.90
CA VAL A 186 11.14 1.06 21.99
C VAL A 186 10.74 1.25 20.54
N LYS A 187 11.34 2.24 19.86
CA LYS A 187 11.09 2.53 18.44
C LYS A 187 11.41 1.33 17.53
N MET A 188 10.48 0.97 16.66
CA MET A 188 10.58 -0.22 15.80
C MET A 188 11.79 -0.17 14.84
N HIS A 189 12.12 0.98 14.24
CA HIS A 189 13.32 1.14 13.41
C HIS A 189 14.64 0.82 14.15
N GLY A 190 14.67 0.95 15.48
CA GLY A 190 15.84 0.63 16.32
C GLY A 190 15.72 -0.69 17.07
N ASN A 191 14.62 -1.43 16.89
CA ASN A 191 14.32 -2.59 17.72
C ASN A 191 14.97 -3.86 17.19
N LYS A 192 16.21 -4.12 17.61
CA LYS A 192 16.97 -5.31 17.19
C LYS A 192 16.30 -6.63 17.54
N SER A 193 15.61 -6.68 18.68
CA SER A 193 14.92 -7.90 19.13
C SER A 193 13.84 -8.31 18.14
N LEU A 194 13.13 -7.35 17.55
CA LEU A 194 12.06 -7.61 16.59
C LEU A 194 12.56 -7.68 15.14
N LEU A 195 13.35 -6.69 14.67
CA LEU A 195 13.82 -6.66 13.27
C LEU A 195 14.78 -7.81 12.96
N THR A 196 15.71 -8.11 13.87
CA THR A 196 16.66 -9.21 13.68
C THR A 196 16.19 -10.49 14.37
N GLY A 197 15.85 -10.42 15.66
CA GLY A 197 15.52 -11.63 16.43
C GLY A 197 14.26 -12.33 15.94
N VAL A 198 13.16 -11.59 15.75
CA VAL A 198 11.88 -12.15 15.32
C VAL A 198 11.77 -12.23 13.79
N LEU A 199 11.86 -11.11 13.06
CA LEU A 199 11.60 -11.10 11.63
C LEU A 199 12.63 -11.91 10.83
N LYS A 200 13.92 -11.56 10.94
CA LYS A 200 14.99 -12.31 10.24
C LYS A 200 15.24 -13.69 10.85
N GLY A 201 15.21 -13.80 12.17
CA GLY A 201 15.50 -15.03 12.91
C GLY A 201 14.32 -16.00 12.95
N GLN A 202 13.39 -15.79 13.87
CA GLN A 202 12.29 -16.73 14.13
C GLN A 202 11.34 -16.94 12.94
N MET A 203 10.99 -15.87 12.22
CA MET A 203 10.11 -15.94 11.04
C MET A 203 10.85 -16.33 9.76
N GLY A 204 12.20 -16.37 9.78
CA GLY A 204 13.01 -16.77 8.63
C GLY A 204 12.95 -15.82 7.44
N PHE A 205 12.64 -14.53 7.65
CA PHE A 205 12.55 -13.56 6.56
C PHE A 205 13.91 -13.37 5.86
N ASP A 206 13.98 -13.76 4.59
CA ASP A 206 15.21 -13.75 3.78
C ASP A 206 15.26 -12.61 2.75
N GLY A 207 14.23 -11.75 2.75
CA GLY A 207 14.19 -10.49 2.00
C GLY A 207 15.01 -9.37 2.66
N PHE A 208 14.78 -8.13 2.25
CA PHE A 208 15.39 -6.95 2.91
C PHE A 208 14.35 -6.10 3.64
N ILE A 209 14.77 -5.51 4.76
CA ILE A 209 13.97 -4.60 5.58
C ILE A 209 14.24 -3.16 5.14
N VAL A 210 13.22 -2.46 4.66
CA VAL A 210 13.26 -1.02 4.39
C VAL A 210 12.71 -0.24 5.59
N GLY A 211 13.25 0.95 5.86
CA GLY A 211 12.65 1.88 6.80
C GLY A 211 11.51 2.66 6.15
N ASP A 212 10.50 3.04 6.93
CA ASP A 212 9.57 4.09 6.53
C ASP A 212 10.28 5.47 6.38
N TRP A 213 9.62 6.46 5.77
CA TRP A 213 10.15 7.77 5.39
C TRP A 213 10.85 8.48 6.56
N ASN A 214 12.18 8.59 6.51
CA ASN A 214 13.03 9.13 7.57
C ASN A 214 12.81 8.51 8.97
N GLY A 215 12.19 7.33 9.08
CA GLY A 215 11.81 6.75 10.37
C GLY A 215 12.99 6.39 11.28
N HIS A 216 14.16 6.12 10.72
CA HIS A 216 15.40 5.97 11.49
C HIS A 216 15.75 7.23 12.30
N GLY A 217 15.35 8.41 11.83
CA GLY A 217 15.57 9.67 12.55
C GLY A 217 14.73 9.82 13.81
N GLN A 218 13.71 8.98 14.04
CA GLN A 218 12.88 9.01 15.24
C GLN A 218 13.45 8.17 16.40
N ILE A 219 14.52 7.41 16.16
CA ILE A 219 15.20 6.67 17.22
C ILE A 219 15.87 7.68 18.16
N PRO A 220 15.68 7.57 19.50
CA PRO A 220 16.36 8.46 20.45
C PRO A 220 17.88 8.49 20.21
N GLY A 221 18.43 9.70 20.01
CA GLY A 221 19.85 9.92 19.73
C GLY A 221 20.25 9.80 18.25
N CYS A 222 19.32 9.50 17.35
CA CYS A 222 19.53 9.54 15.90
C CYS A 222 19.00 10.83 15.27
N THR A 223 19.44 11.10 14.05
CA THR A 223 18.85 12.10 13.14
C THR A 223 18.58 11.46 11.79
N PRO A 224 17.83 12.10 10.88
CA PRO A 224 17.66 11.61 9.50
C PRO A 224 19.00 11.43 8.75
N THR A 225 20.06 12.11 9.17
CA THR A 225 21.39 12.04 8.55
C THR A 225 22.41 11.21 9.32
N ASP A 226 22.10 10.70 10.51
CA ASP A 226 23.05 9.94 11.34
C ASP A 226 22.31 8.95 12.26
N CYS A 227 22.38 7.66 11.92
CA CYS A 227 21.75 6.63 12.73
C CYS A 227 22.32 5.21 12.53
N ALA A 228 23.56 4.93 12.93
CA ALA A 228 24.07 3.54 12.90
C ALA A 228 23.23 2.54 13.71
N ALA A 229 22.48 2.99 14.73
CA ALA A 229 21.60 2.14 15.53
C ALA A 229 20.54 1.41 14.67
N THR A 230 19.99 2.06 13.63
CA THR A 230 18.97 1.45 12.75
C THR A 230 19.54 0.26 11.97
N PHE A 231 20.75 0.42 11.42
CA PHE A 231 21.41 -0.64 10.67
C PHE A 231 21.87 -1.78 11.58
N ASN A 232 22.36 -1.46 12.79
CA ASN A 232 22.72 -2.43 13.83
C ASN A 232 21.50 -3.21 14.37
N ALA A 233 20.31 -2.62 14.33
CA ALA A 233 19.05 -3.28 14.68
C ALA A 233 18.59 -4.29 13.61
N GLY A 234 19.04 -4.13 12.36
CA GLY A 234 18.77 -5.07 11.28
C GLY A 234 18.15 -4.43 10.04
N LEU A 235 17.89 -3.11 10.02
CA LEU A 235 17.42 -2.41 8.83
C LEU A 235 18.42 -2.56 7.67
N ASP A 236 17.95 -2.87 6.47
CA ASP A 236 18.80 -3.10 5.31
C ASP A 236 18.89 -1.87 4.40
N MET A 237 17.79 -1.14 4.26
CA MET A 237 17.69 0.07 3.44
C MET A 237 16.95 1.17 4.21
N ALA A 238 17.59 2.30 4.46
CA ALA A 238 16.91 3.47 5.01
C ALA A 238 16.20 4.24 3.89
N MET A 239 14.93 4.56 4.08
CA MET A 239 14.22 5.50 3.20
C MET A 239 14.56 6.92 3.65
N ALA A 240 15.58 7.49 3.02
CA ALA A 240 16.14 8.81 3.31
C ALA A 240 15.96 9.75 2.10
N PRO A 241 14.71 10.14 1.75
CA PRO A 241 14.39 10.73 0.45
C PRO A 241 15.05 12.10 0.22
N ASP A 242 15.24 12.87 1.29
CA ASP A 242 15.84 14.20 1.31
C ASP A 242 17.18 14.26 2.07
N SER A 243 17.48 13.23 2.87
CA SER A 243 18.61 13.18 3.81
C SER A 243 19.72 12.20 3.41
N TRP A 244 19.58 11.52 2.26
CA TRP A 244 20.46 10.41 1.86
C TRP A 244 21.96 10.74 1.84
N LYS A 245 22.35 11.97 1.46
CA LYS A 245 23.77 12.36 1.38
C LYS A 245 24.43 12.33 2.76
N GLY A 246 23.81 13.00 3.72
CA GLY A 246 24.32 13.04 5.09
C GLY A 246 24.30 11.64 5.72
N LEU A 247 23.23 10.87 5.47
CA LEU A 247 23.14 9.49 5.94
C LEU A 247 24.22 8.58 5.34
N PHE A 248 24.56 8.75 4.06
CA PHE A 248 25.65 8.04 3.42
C PHE A 248 27.00 8.37 4.07
N GLU A 249 27.30 9.65 4.25
CA GLU A 249 28.56 10.11 4.86
C GLU A 249 28.73 9.60 6.29
N SER A 250 27.68 9.69 7.12
CA SER A 250 27.69 9.20 8.50
C SER A 250 27.82 7.68 8.56
N THR A 251 27.14 6.95 7.67
CA THR A 251 27.24 5.49 7.58
C THR A 251 28.66 5.05 7.22
N VAL A 252 29.30 5.69 6.22
CA VAL A 252 30.69 5.39 5.84
C VAL A 252 31.65 5.66 7.01
N ARG A 253 31.46 6.77 7.72
CA ARG A 253 32.25 7.11 8.91
C ARG A 253 32.06 6.06 10.01
N ASP A 254 30.84 5.63 10.27
CA ASP A 254 30.51 4.67 11.33
C ASP A 254 31.03 3.26 11.01
N VAL A 255 31.10 2.90 9.73
CA VAL A 255 31.80 1.68 9.27
C VAL A 255 33.30 1.77 9.52
N LYS A 256 33.94 2.88 9.11
CA LYS A 256 35.38 3.08 9.29
C LYS A 256 35.81 3.11 10.76
N SER A 257 34.95 3.61 11.65
CA SER A 257 35.20 3.64 13.09
C SER A 257 34.88 2.33 13.81
N GLY A 258 34.25 1.37 13.14
CA GLY A 258 33.80 0.10 13.73
C GLY A 258 32.49 0.17 14.50
N LYS A 259 31.83 1.33 14.57
CA LYS A 259 30.49 1.51 15.17
C LYS A 259 29.40 0.74 14.41
N LEU A 260 29.58 0.56 13.10
CA LEU A 260 28.79 -0.33 12.26
C LEU A 260 29.71 -1.41 11.67
N PRO A 261 29.62 -2.69 12.08
CA PRO A 261 30.51 -3.72 11.58
C PRO A 261 30.26 -4.00 10.09
N MET A 262 31.33 -4.25 9.33
CA MET A 262 31.24 -4.61 7.90
C MET A 262 30.36 -5.84 7.63
N SER A 263 30.31 -6.80 8.55
CA SER A 263 29.42 -7.97 8.43
C SER A 263 27.93 -7.59 8.38
N ARG A 264 27.54 -6.47 9.02
CA ARG A 264 26.18 -5.95 8.95
C ARG A 264 25.93 -5.31 7.58
N VAL A 265 26.88 -4.55 7.06
CA VAL A 265 26.81 -4.00 5.69
C VAL A 265 26.68 -5.13 4.66
N ASP A 266 27.49 -6.19 4.78
CA ASP A 266 27.45 -7.34 3.88
C ASP A 266 26.11 -8.08 3.92
N ASP A 267 25.50 -8.24 5.11
CA ASP A 267 24.14 -8.80 5.22
C ASP A 267 23.10 -7.92 4.52
N ALA A 268 23.14 -6.59 4.73
CA ALA A 268 22.20 -5.65 4.11
C ALA A 268 22.28 -5.71 2.59
N VAL A 269 23.50 -5.57 2.07
CA VAL A 269 23.77 -5.57 0.63
C VAL A 269 23.42 -6.92 0.03
N ARG A 270 23.72 -8.05 0.69
CA ARG A 270 23.33 -9.39 0.21
C ARG A 270 21.81 -9.52 0.07
N ARG A 271 21.04 -9.04 1.04
CA ARG A 271 19.56 -9.08 1.00
C ARG A 271 18.99 -8.19 -0.11
N ILE A 272 19.52 -6.97 -0.25
CA ILE A 272 19.13 -6.05 -1.34
C ILE A 272 19.43 -6.68 -2.69
N LEU A 273 20.65 -7.16 -2.91
CA LEU A 273 21.05 -7.77 -4.18
C LEU A 273 20.26 -9.04 -4.46
N ARG A 274 19.97 -9.87 -3.45
CA ARG A 274 19.11 -11.05 -3.59
C ARG A 274 17.75 -10.69 -4.16
N VAL A 275 17.09 -9.65 -3.62
CA VAL A 275 15.80 -9.20 -4.14
C VAL A 275 15.93 -8.68 -5.57
N LYS A 276 16.94 -7.85 -5.85
CA LYS A 276 17.17 -7.34 -7.22
C LYS A 276 17.39 -8.46 -8.24
N VAL A 277 18.14 -9.50 -7.87
CA VAL A 277 18.36 -10.69 -8.71
C VAL A 277 17.07 -11.49 -8.87
N LYS A 278 16.33 -11.77 -7.78
CA LYS A 278 15.06 -12.52 -7.82
C LYS A 278 13.99 -11.83 -8.65
N LEU A 279 13.97 -10.49 -8.67
CA LEU A 279 13.10 -9.71 -9.55
C LEU A 279 13.50 -9.76 -11.02
N GLY A 280 14.75 -10.13 -11.33
CA GLY A 280 15.28 -10.09 -12.68
C GLY A 280 15.73 -8.69 -13.10
N LEU A 281 16.07 -7.79 -12.17
CA LEU A 281 16.43 -6.41 -12.51
C LEU A 281 17.69 -6.29 -13.39
N PHE A 282 18.57 -7.29 -13.34
CA PHE A 282 19.78 -7.35 -14.16
C PHE A 282 19.51 -7.77 -15.62
N ASP A 283 18.31 -8.25 -15.93
CA ASP A 283 17.85 -8.45 -17.31
C ASP A 283 17.26 -7.11 -17.82
N PRO A 284 17.73 -6.58 -18.97
CA PRO A 284 17.22 -5.35 -19.54
C PRO A 284 15.78 -5.44 -20.07
N ALA A 285 15.20 -6.63 -20.22
CA ALA A 285 13.86 -6.79 -20.75
C ALA A 285 12.78 -6.19 -19.82
N ARG A 286 11.98 -5.28 -20.36
CA ARG A 286 10.83 -4.63 -19.71
C ARG A 286 9.60 -4.59 -20.64
N PRO A 287 9.05 -5.77 -21.02
CA PRO A 287 8.00 -5.85 -22.05
C PRO A 287 6.64 -5.24 -21.63
N ILE A 288 6.40 -5.10 -20.33
CA ILE A 288 5.16 -4.51 -19.78
C ILE A 288 5.28 -2.99 -19.58
N GLU A 289 6.48 -2.46 -19.46
CA GLU A 289 6.71 -1.02 -19.29
C GLU A 289 6.15 -0.23 -20.49
N ASP A 290 5.57 0.94 -20.23
CA ASP A 290 4.93 1.84 -21.21
C ASP A 290 3.73 1.21 -21.96
N LYS A 291 3.17 0.09 -21.49
CA LYS A 291 1.92 -0.48 -22.03
C LYS A 291 0.72 0.30 -21.49
N ALA A 292 0.35 1.37 -22.20
CA ALA A 292 -0.80 2.19 -21.83
C ALA A 292 -2.12 1.39 -21.77
N ASP A 293 -2.27 0.33 -22.56
CA ASP A 293 -3.44 -0.56 -22.55
C ASP A 293 -3.54 -1.45 -21.29
N ALA A 294 -2.44 -1.62 -20.56
CA ALA A 294 -2.44 -2.28 -19.26
C ALA A 294 -2.95 -1.38 -18.13
N MET A 295 -2.97 -0.06 -18.29
CA MET A 295 -3.43 0.90 -17.27
C MET A 295 -4.94 1.14 -17.37
N GLY A 296 -5.66 0.96 -16.27
CA GLY A 296 -7.06 1.36 -16.19
C GLY A 296 -7.98 0.61 -17.15
N SER A 297 -7.64 -0.63 -17.51
CA SER A 297 -8.38 -1.39 -18.52
C SER A 297 -9.81 -1.69 -18.07
N PRO A 298 -10.78 -1.87 -19.01
CA PRO A 298 -12.14 -2.26 -18.63
C PRO A 298 -12.21 -3.55 -17.80
N ALA A 299 -11.29 -4.50 -18.06
CA ALA A 299 -11.21 -5.74 -17.29
C ALA A 299 -10.74 -5.50 -15.85
N HIS A 300 -9.75 -4.62 -15.65
CA HIS A 300 -9.29 -4.23 -14.31
C HIS A 300 -10.38 -3.49 -13.54
N ARG A 301 -11.05 -2.53 -14.19
CA ARG A 301 -12.18 -1.79 -13.61
C ARG A 301 -13.37 -2.69 -13.29
N ALA A 302 -13.57 -3.78 -14.02
CA ALA A 302 -14.60 -4.76 -13.69
C ALA A 302 -14.30 -5.48 -12.37
N ILE A 303 -13.03 -5.81 -12.10
CA ILE A 303 -12.60 -6.39 -10.81
C ILE A 303 -12.75 -5.35 -9.69
N ALA A 304 -12.39 -4.08 -9.94
CA ALA A 304 -12.60 -3.01 -8.96
C ALA A 304 -14.10 -2.81 -8.65
N ARG A 305 -14.97 -2.87 -9.67
CA ARG A 305 -16.42 -2.82 -9.50
C ARG A 305 -16.96 -4.01 -8.71
N GLU A 306 -16.44 -5.22 -8.95
CA GLU A 306 -16.75 -6.40 -8.14
C GLU A 306 -16.34 -6.18 -6.67
N ALA A 307 -15.14 -5.65 -6.45
CA ALA A 307 -14.64 -5.36 -5.11
C ALA A 307 -15.49 -4.30 -4.39
N VAL A 308 -15.87 -3.21 -5.08
CA VAL A 308 -16.81 -2.22 -4.54
C VAL A 308 -18.13 -2.86 -4.17
N ALA A 309 -18.71 -3.71 -5.02
CA ALA A 309 -20.00 -4.35 -4.72
C ALA A 309 -19.93 -5.29 -3.49
N LYS A 310 -18.82 -6.01 -3.34
CA LYS A 310 -18.60 -6.93 -2.21
C LYS A 310 -18.18 -6.22 -0.92
N SER A 311 -17.66 -4.98 -0.98
CA SER A 311 -17.24 -4.23 0.20
C SER A 311 -18.38 -3.51 0.93
N LEU A 312 -19.56 -3.36 0.31
CA LEU A 312 -20.67 -2.63 0.91
C LEU A 312 -21.32 -3.43 2.05
N VAL A 313 -21.36 -2.83 3.25
CA VAL A 313 -22.07 -3.39 4.41
C VAL A 313 -23.43 -2.71 4.55
N LEU A 314 -24.52 -3.47 4.37
CA LEU A 314 -25.87 -2.96 4.55
C LEU A 314 -26.24 -2.90 6.04
N LEU A 315 -26.06 -1.73 6.66
CA LEU A 315 -26.33 -1.54 8.09
C LEU A 315 -27.83 -1.48 8.43
N LYS A 316 -28.66 -0.97 7.51
CA LYS A 316 -30.10 -0.79 7.73
C LYS A 316 -30.87 -0.87 6.42
N ASN A 317 -31.96 -1.64 6.40
CA ASN A 317 -32.93 -1.63 5.30
C ASN A 317 -34.34 -1.89 5.82
N ASN A 318 -35.21 -0.89 5.69
CA ASN A 318 -36.63 -0.98 6.07
C ASN A 318 -37.53 -1.25 4.85
N GLY A 319 -37.03 -2.03 3.87
CA GLY A 319 -37.74 -2.37 2.63
C GLY A 319 -37.60 -1.32 1.52
N VAL A 320 -36.66 -0.37 1.63
CA VAL A 320 -36.41 0.66 0.60
C VAL A 320 -35.48 0.13 -0.49
N LEU A 321 -34.46 -0.67 -0.11
CA LEU A 321 -33.54 -1.29 -1.06
C LEU A 321 -34.02 -2.71 -1.44
N PRO A 322 -33.86 -3.12 -2.71
CA PRO A 322 -33.27 -2.36 -3.82
C PRO A 322 -34.21 -1.27 -4.37
N LEU A 323 -33.63 -0.18 -4.88
CA LEU A 323 -34.38 0.88 -5.53
C LEU A 323 -35.05 0.37 -6.82
N LYS A 324 -36.26 0.84 -7.09
CA LYS A 324 -36.92 0.60 -8.39
C LYS A 324 -36.21 1.40 -9.47
N ALA A 325 -35.84 0.75 -10.56
CA ALA A 325 -35.12 1.40 -11.65
C ALA A 325 -35.95 2.50 -12.35
N SER A 326 -37.28 2.44 -12.27
CA SER A 326 -38.20 3.44 -12.81
C SER A 326 -38.46 4.64 -11.88
N ALA A 327 -37.79 4.72 -10.72
CA ALA A 327 -38.04 5.77 -9.73
C ALA A 327 -37.48 7.14 -10.17
N ASN A 328 -38.09 8.22 -9.67
CA ASN A 328 -37.51 9.55 -9.65
C ASN A 328 -36.63 9.71 -8.40
N VAL A 329 -35.32 9.62 -8.59
CA VAL A 329 -34.30 9.61 -7.54
C VAL A 329 -33.64 10.98 -7.41
N LEU A 330 -33.64 11.54 -6.21
CA LEU A 330 -32.78 12.66 -5.85
C LEU A 330 -31.44 12.11 -5.35
N VAL A 331 -30.32 12.56 -5.89
CA VAL A 331 -28.98 12.22 -5.38
C VAL A 331 -28.40 13.48 -4.75
N ALA A 332 -28.07 13.42 -3.46
CA ALA A 332 -27.68 14.59 -2.67
C ALA A 332 -26.47 14.32 -1.78
N GLY A 333 -25.96 15.37 -1.13
CA GLY A 333 -24.82 15.30 -0.22
C GLY A 333 -23.47 15.54 -0.91
N PRO A 334 -22.44 15.93 -0.13
CA PRO A 334 -21.15 16.39 -0.66
C PRO A 334 -20.35 15.28 -1.36
N GLY A 335 -20.65 14.00 -1.05
CA GLY A 335 -19.99 12.87 -1.69
C GLY A 335 -20.66 12.40 -2.99
N ALA A 336 -21.79 13.00 -3.38
CA ALA A 336 -22.62 12.47 -4.47
C ALA A 336 -21.88 12.43 -5.81
N ASP A 337 -21.20 13.51 -6.16
CA ASP A 337 -20.41 13.64 -7.39
C ASP A 337 -18.94 14.01 -7.09
N SER A 338 -18.36 13.40 -6.05
CA SER A 338 -17.00 13.68 -5.59
C SER A 338 -16.12 12.44 -5.67
N LEU A 339 -15.22 12.39 -6.66
CA LEU A 339 -14.30 11.27 -6.82
C LEU A 339 -13.25 11.22 -5.70
N GLN A 340 -12.76 12.37 -5.24
CA GLN A 340 -11.81 12.42 -4.13
C GLN A 340 -12.39 11.83 -2.83
N MET A 341 -13.67 12.09 -2.51
CA MET A 341 -14.29 11.57 -1.30
C MET A 341 -14.49 10.06 -1.37
N GLN A 342 -14.82 9.50 -2.54
CA GLN A 342 -14.98 8.05 -2.66
C GLN A 342 -13.65 7.29 -2.74
N THR A 343 -12.55 7.95 -3.13
CA THR A 343 -11.22 7.31 -3.22
C THR A 343 -10.35 7.49 -1.98
N GLY A 344 -10.55 8.56 -1.21
CA GLY A 344 -9.81 8.82 0.02
C GLY A 344 -8.34 9.21 -0.20
N GLY A 345 -7.57 9.21 0.88
CA GLY A 345 -6.11 9.36 0.86
C GLY A 345 -5.39 8.32 -0.01
N TRP A 346 -4.11 8.56 -0.26
CA TRP A 346 -3.25 7.75 -1.15
C TRP A 346 -3.72 7.65 -2.62
N THR A 347 -4.52 8.62 -3.06
CA THR A 347 -5.00 8.70 -4.44
C THR A 347 -4.54 9.98 -5.10
N LEU A 348 -3.66 9.88 -6.10
CA LEU A 348 -2.98 10.96 -6.84
C LEU A 348 -2.11 11.92 -6.00
N SER A 349 -2.55 12.26 -4.79
CA SER A 349 -1.84 13.01 -3.76
C SER A 349 -1.84 12.21 -2.45
N TRP A 350 -0.96 12.58 -1.52
CA TRP A 350 -0.83 11.87 -0.24
C TRP A 350 -2.12 11.91 0.58
N GLN A 351 -2.68 13.10 0.78
CA GLN A 351 -3.94 13.29 1.51
C GLN A 351 -5.18 12.97 0.65
N GLY A 352 -5.04 12.80 -0.67
CA GLY A 352 -6.18 12.55 -1.56
C GLY A 352 -7.08 13.76 -1.81
N ASP A 353 -6.83 14.88 -1.14
CA ASP A 353 -7.56 16.15 -1.30
C ASP A 353 -7.08 16.98 -2.49
N GLY A 354 -7.88 17.98 -2.86
CA GLY A 354 -7.59 18.91 -3.95
C GLY A 354 -7.64 18.29 -5.36
N ASN A 355 -8.19 17.07 -5.48
CA ASN A 355 -8.25 16.34 -6.74
C ASN A 355 -9.61 16.51 -7.42
N PRO A 356 -9.75 17.38 -8.44
CA PRO A 356 -11.01 17.50 -9.17
C PRO A 356 -11.31 16.21 -9.96
N ASN A 357 -12.60 15.95 -10.21
CA ASN A 357 -13.05 14.75 -10.94
C ASN A 357 -12.36 14.56 -12.31
N SER A 358 -11.90 15.64 -12.96
CA SER A 358 -11.19 15.59 -14.24
C SER A 358 -9.84 14.86 -14.17
N LEU A 359 -9.26 14.66 -12.99
CA LEU A 359 -8.02 13.88 -12.80
C LEU A 359 -8.24 12.37 -12.72
N PHE A 360 -9.48 11.90 -12.81
CA PHE A 360 -9.84 10.49 -12.71
C PHE A 360 -10.45 9.96 -14.02
N PRO A 361 -9.69 9.94 -15.13
CA PRO A 361 -10.21 9.48 -16.41
C PRO A 361 -10.68 8.03 -16.30
N GLY A 362 -11.89 7.77 -16.79
CA GLY A 362 -12.52 6.45 -16.76
C GLY A 362 -13.09 6.02 -15.40
N ALA A 363 -13.01 6.86 -14.36
CA ALA A 363 -13.72 6.63 -13.11
C ALA A 363 -15.20 7.01 -13.23
N THR A 364 -16.00 6.57 -12.26
CA THR A 364 -17.44 6.87 -12.20
C THR A 364 -17.77 7.27 -10.77
N SER A 365 -18.36 8.46 -10.61
CA SER A 365 -18.88 8.90 -9.31
C SER A 365 -20.14 8.12 -8.95
N ILE A 366 -20.52 8.15 -7.67
CA ILE A 366 -21.76 7.51 -7.20
C ILE A 366 -22.98 8.07 -7.95
N TYR A 367 -23.08 9.40 -8.13
CA TYR A 367 -24.13 10.02 -8.92
C TYR A 367 -24.12 9.55 -10.38
N ALA A 368 -22.97 9.58 -11.05
CA ALA A 368 -22.87 9.14 -12.44
C ALA A 368 -23.32 7.68 -12.61
N GLY A 369 -22.91 6.79 -11.70
CA GLY A 369 -23.30 5.38 -11.70
C GLY A 369 -24.79 5.17 -11.44
N LEU A 370 -25.36 5.86 -10.45
CA LEU A 370 -26.80 5.83 -10.17
C LEU A 370 -27.63 6.36 -11.34
N LYS A 371 -27.22 7.49 -11.92
CA LYS A 371 -27.88 8.09 -13.07
C LYS A 371 -27.93 7.11 -14.23
N GLN A 372 -26.80 6.51 -14.59
CA GLN A 372 -26.74 5.52 -15.66
C GLN A 372 -27.69 4.34 -15.40
N ALA A 373 -27.68 3.79 -14.18
CA ALA A 373 -28.50 2.62 -13.84
C ALA A 373 -30.01 2.92 -13.81
N ILE A 374 -30.40 4.08 -13.26
CA ILE A 374 -31.79 4.50 -13.15
C ILE A 374 -32.36 4.91 -14.52
N GLU A 375 -31.63 5.68 -15.32
CA GLU A 375 -32.08 6.08 -16.65
C GLU A 375 -32.19 4.88 -17.60
N ALA A 376 -31.29 3.90 -17.50
CA ALA A 376 -31.40 2.64 -18.23
C ALA A 376 -32.67 1.84 -17.87
N GLY A 377 -33.20 2.03 -16.65
CA GLY A 377 -34.46 1.42 -16.19
C GLY A 377 -35.71 2.27 -16.44
N GLY A 378 -35.60 3.38 -17.17
CA GLY A 378 -36.70 4.29 -17.47
C GLY A 378 -37.06 5.25 -16.33
N GLY A 379 -36.26 5.34 -15.28
CA GLY A 379 -36.40 6.31 -14.21
C GLY A 379 -35.68 7.63 -14.50
N LYS A 380 -35.52 8.45 -13.46
CA LYS A 380 -34.80 9.73 -13.52
C LYS A 380 -33.92 9.88 -12.28
N ALA A 381 -32.68 10.34 -12.44
CA ALA A 381 -31.82 10.74 -11.33
C ALA A 381 -31.45 12.22 -11.45
N VAL A 382 -31.56 12.98 -10.37
CA VAL A 382 -31.21 14.41 -10.33
C VAL A 382 -30.19 14.64 -9.23
N LEU A 383 -29.05 15.23 -9.58
CA LEU A 383 -28.06 15.69 -8.60
C LEU A 383 -28.52 17.01 -7.98
N SER A 384 -28.46 17.08 -6.65
CA SER A 384 -28.63 18.31 -5.88
C SER A 384 -27.89 18.16 -4.55
N GLU A 385 -26.68 18.68 -4.46
CA GLU A 385 -25.81 18.48 -3.28
C GLU A 385 -26.45 18.98 -1.98
N ASP A 386 -27.16 20.10 -2.03
CA ASP A 386 -27.89 20.69 -0.90
C ASP A 386 -29.26 20.03 -0.62
N GLY A 387 -29.64 19.05 -1.44
CA GLY A 387 -30.90 18.32 -1.31
C GLY A 387 -32.13 19.09 -1.80
N SER A 388 -31.96 20.23 -2.47
CA SER A 388 -33.07 20.98 -3.06
C SER A 388 -33.72 20.22 -4.22
N PHE A 389 -35.06 20.27 -4.31
CA PHE A 389 -35.82 19.68 -5.40
C PHE A 389 -37.06 20.53 -5.74
N THR A 390 -37.44 20.52 -7.01
CA THR A 390 -38.67 21.19 -7.49
C THR A 390 -39.86 20.24 -7.58
N SER A 391 -39.61 18.97 -7.91
CA SER A 391 -40.60 17.89 -7.91
C SER A 391 -40.22 16.88 -6.85
N LYS A 392 -41.18 16.49 -6.00
CA LYS A 392 -40.93 15.53 -4.91
C LYS A 392 -40.37 14.21 -5.49
N PRO A 393 -39.16 13.77 -5.08
CA PRO A 393 -38.61 12.50 -5.53
C PRO A 393 -39.34 11.34 -4.86
N ASP A 394 -39.31 10.17 -5.50
CA ASP A 394 -39.80 8.92 -4.90
C ASP A 394 -38.88 8.46 -3.77
N VAL A 395 -37.58 8.73 -3.92
CA VAL A 395 -36.53 8.38 -2.97
C VAL A 395 -35.34 9.34 -3.11
N ALA A 396 -34.62 9.57 -2.01
CA ALA A 396 -33.36 10.29 -2.02
C ALA A 396 -32.20 9.33 -1.65
N VAL A 397 -31.11 9.40 -2.42
CA VAL A 397 -29.83 8.79 -2.08
C VAL A 397 -28.90 9.91 -1.63
N VAL A 398 -28.59 9.96 -0.34
CA VAL A 398 -27.72 10.99 0.24
C VAL A 398 -26.35 10.39 0.50
N VAL A 399 -25.33 10.92 -0.17
CA VAL A 399 -23.94 10.45 -0.08
C VAL A 399 -23.14 11.45 0.75
N PHE A 400 -22.69 11.00 1.91
CA PHE A 400 -21.91 11.79 2.86
C PHE A 400 -20.88 10.89 3.54
N GLY A 401 -19.85 11.50 4.10
CA GLY A 401 -18.75 10.79 4.74
C GLY A 401 -17.62 11.74 5.08
N GLU A 402 -16.50 11.16 5.49
CA GLU A 402 -15.27 11.89 5.77
C GLU A 402 -14.69 12.51 4.49
N GLN A 403 -13.90 13.57 4.66
CA GLN A 403 -13.01 14.04 3.60
C GLN A 403 -11.84 13.05 3.48
N PRO A 404 -11.18 12.98 2.30
CA PRO A 404 -10.03 12.11 2.10
C PRO A 404 -8.89 12.36 3.10
#